data_AF-A0A7Y4Y886-F1
#
_entry.id   AF-A0A7Y4Y886-F1
#
_cell.length_a   1.000
_cell.length_b   1.000
_cell.length_c   1.000
_cell.angle_alpha   90.00
_cell.angle_beta   90.00
_cell.angle_gamma   90.00
#
_symmetry.space_group_name_H-M   'P 1'
#
loop_
_entity.id
_entity.type
_entity.pdbx_description
1 polymer ?
#
loop_
_entity_poly.entity_id
_entity_poly.type
_entity_poly.pdbx_seq_one_letter_code
_entity_poly.pdbx_strand_id
1 'polypeptide(L)'
;MKILLLLLILFSNAVFSELYRGDKTTKTSPIAHKPQHDPPEVVNEYTAALAFHACKNEITVANASAFKVGDTGLVVQMKCIVIDTGNTAALGTILDYKNAGNYEFNYISQKSVNVLTFKNQLTKYYDMPGGVVLLIRVPFKLL
;
A
#
# COMPACT_ATOMS: atom_id res chain seq x y z
N MET A 1 47.33 -7.35 -26.98
CA MET A 1 46.64 -7.19 -25.68
C MET A 1 45.10 -7.24 -25.73
N LYS A 2 44.43 -7.23 -26.90
CA LYS A 2 42.96 -7.36 -27.01
C LYS A 2 42.43 -8.81 -27.00
N ILE A 3 43.21 -9.78 -27.47
CA ILE A 3 42.82 -11.21 -27.49
C ILE A 3 42.76 -11.84 -26.09
N LEU A 4 43.61 -11.39 -25.16
CA LEU A 4 43.63 -11.91 -23.78
C LEU A 4 42.39 -11.48 -22.97
N LEU A 5 41.84 -10.28 -23.25
CA LEU A 5 40.63 -9.77 -22.59
C LEU A 5 39.35 -10.47 -23.07
N LEU A 6 39.32 -10.92 -24.33
CA LEU A 6 38.17 -11.63 -24.90
C LEU A 6 38.07 -13.08 -24.39
N LEU A 7 39.21 -13.74 -24.18
CA LEU A 7 39.27 -15.08 -23.57
C LEU A 7 38.80 -15.07 -22.11
N LEU A 8 39.19 -14.07 -21.31
CA LEU A 8 38.75 -13.91 -19.92
C LEU A 8 37.22 -13.76 -19.78
N ILE A 9 36.56 -13.09 -20.72
CA ILE A 9 35.10 -12.90 -20.72
C ILE A 9 34.38 -14.20 -21.14
N LEU A 10 34.93 -14.98 -22.08
CA LEU A 10 34.35 -16.26 -22.48
C LEU A 10 34.49 -17.33 -21.37
N PHE A 11 35.61 -17.32 -20.62
CA PHE A 11 35.79 -18.22 -19.49
C PHE A 11 34.85 -17.90 -18.30
N SER A 12 34.51 -16.63 -18.03
CA SER A 12 33.55 -16.33 -16.95
C SER A 12 32.11 -16.74 -17.26
N ASN A 13 31.70 -16.62 -18.53
CA ASN A 13 30.35 -16.98 -18.95
C ASN A 13 30.13 -18.50 -19.02
N ALA A 14 31.18 -19.27 -19.37
CA ALA A 14 31.11 -20.74 -19.37
C ALA A 14 31.02 -21.31 -17.95
N VAL A 15 31.78 -20.77 -17.00
CA VAL A 15 31.76 -21.20 -15.59
C VAL A 15 30.44 -20.85 -14.90
N PHE A 16 29.79 -19.73 -15.27
CA PHE A 16 28.49 -19.35 -14.71
C PHE A 16 27.34 -20.28 -15.17
N SER A 17 27.45 -20.87 -16.36
CA SER A 17 26.48 -21.83 -16.90
C SER A 17 26.49 -23.18 -16.17
N GLU A 18 27.67 -23.66 -15.75
CA GLU A 18 27.81 -24.97 -15.09
C GLU A 18 27.34 -24.96 -13.63
N LEU A 19 27.36 -23.81 -12.95
CA LEU A 19 26.84 -23.67 -11.58
C LEU A 19 25.31 -23.70 -11.48
N TYR A 20 24.57 -23.61 -12.60
CA TYR A 20 23.11 -23.70 -12.64
C TYR A 20 22.56 -25.03 -13.17
N ARG A 21 23.42 -26.03 -13.43
CA ARG A 21 22.94 -27.37 -13.81
C ARG A 21 22.64 -28.21 -12.58
N GLY A 22 21.61 -27.80 -11.84
CA GLY A 22 21.07 -28.55 -10.71
C GLY A 22 20.55 -29.91 -11.18
N ASP A 23 21.13 -30.97 -10.61
CA ASP A 23 20.68 -32.35 -10.77
C ASP A 23 19.24 -32.50 -10.26
N LYS A 24 18.30 -32.82 -11.15
CA LYS A 24 16.92 -33.16 -10.79
C LYS A 24 16.83 -34.66 -10.50
N THR A 25 17.59 -35.14 -9.52
CA THR A 25 17.31 -36.43 -8.88
C THR A 25 16.39 -36.18 -7.68
N THR A 26 15.12 -36.48 -7.84
CA THR A 26 14.11 -36.46 -6.77
C THR A 26 14.43 -37.54 -5.74
N LYS A 27 15.23 -37.23 -4.73
CA LYS A 27 15.23 -37.95 -3.46
C LYS A 27 14.07 -37.42 -2.62
N THR A 28 12.98 -38.19 -2.55
CA THR A 28 11.91 -37.98 -1.57
C THR A 28 12.42 -38.35 -0.18
N SER A 29 12.93 -37.35 0.53
CA SER A 29 13.03 -37.40 1.99
C SER A 29 11.61 -37.38 2.58
N PRO A 30 11.27 -38.21 3.59
CA PRO A 30 9.95 -38.17 4.21
C PRO A 30 9.71 -36.78 4.80
N ILE A 31 8.76 -36.05 4.22
CA ILE A 31 8.43 -34.68 4.56
C ILE A 31 7.72 -34.72 5.91
N ALA A 32 8.38 -34.25 6.97
CA ALA A 32 7.68 -33.83 8.16
C ALA A 32 6.77 -32.65 7.76
N HIS A 33 5.47 -32.90 7.65
CA HIS A 33 4.47 -31.87 7.39
C HIS A 33 4.45 -30.90 8.59
N LYS A 34 5.24 -29.83 8.49
CA LYS A 34 5.02 -28.64 9.32
C LYS A 34 3.59 -28.18 9.04
N PRO A 35 2.77 -27.84 10.06
CA PRO A 35 1.45 -27.29 9.83
C PRO A 35 1.57 -26.11 8.86
N GLN A 36 0.94 -26.26 7.70
CA GLN A 36 0.92 -25.24 6.67
C GLN A 36 -0.03 -24.15 7.17
N HIS A 37 0.52 -23.15 7.88
CA HIS A 37 -0.18 -21.91 8.11
C HIS A 37 -0.27 -21.21 6.76
N ASP A 38 -1.48 -20.92 6.29
CA ASP A 38 -1.70 -20.20 5.05
C ASP A 38 -0.87 -18.90 5.03
N PRO A 39 -0.24 -18.53 3.91
CA PRO A 39 0.40 -17.23 3.80
C PRO A 39 -0.61 -16.14 4.19
N PRO A 40 -0.21 -15.09 4.91
CA PRO A 40 -1.15 -14.03 5.30
C PRO A 40 -1.71 -13.37 4.03
N GLU A 41 -2.99 -13.61 3.74
CA GLU A 41 -3.71 -12.93 2.68
C GLU A 41 -4.01 -11.50 3.12
N VAL A 42 -3.69 -10.51 2.28
CA VAL A 42 -4.09 -9.12 2.54
C VAL A 42 -5.58 -9.02 2.26
N VAL A 43 -6.38 -9.03 3.33
CA VAL A 43 -7.85 -8.99 3.24
C VAL A 43 -8.36 -7.60 2.86
N ASN A 44 -7.62 -6.55 3.22
CA ASN A 44 -8.05 -5.17 3.07
C ASN A 44 -7.51 -4.54 1.79
N GLU A 45 -8.43 -4.06 0.96
CA GLU A 45 -8.11 -3.22 -0.20
C GLU A 45 -8.03 -1.77 0.25
N TYR A 46 -6.95 -1.07 -0.09
CA TYR A 46 -6.74 0.33 0.28
C TYR A 46 -6.19 1.15 -0.89
N THR A 47 -6.47 2.44 -0.86
CA THR A 47 -5.99 3.39 -1.87
C THR A 47 -5.72 4.74 -1.25
N ALA A 48 -4.71 5.45 -1.76
CA ALA A 48 -4.40 6.80 -1.29
C ALA A 48 -5.46 7.79 -1.77
N ALA A 49 -5.96 8.63 -0.86
CA ALA A 49 -6.80 9.75 -1.18
C ALA A 49 -5.94 10.96 -1.55
N LEU A 50 -6.18 11.51 -2.75
CA LEU A 50 -5.40 12.59 -3.35
C LEU A 50 -6.05 13.95 -3.14
N ALA A 51 -7.39 14.01 -3.16
CA ALA A 51 -8.16 15.23 -2.98
C ALA A 51 -9.60 14.93 -2.55
N PHE A 52 -10.24 15.90 -1.89
CA PHE A 52 -11.66 15.85 -1.53
C PHE A 52 -12.38 17.14 -1.93
N HIS A 53 -13.47 17.01 -2.68
CA HIS A 53 -14.33 18.11 -3.13
C HIS A 53 -15.61 18.15 -2.29
N ALA A 54 -15.60 18.91 -1.21
CA ALA A 54 -16.69 18.97 -0.24
C ALA A 54 -18.06 19.30 -0.87
N CYS A 55 -18.13 20.27 -1.79
CA CYS A 55 -19.38 20.68 -2.43
C CYS A 55 -20.03 19.58 -3.27
N LYS A 56 -19.23 18.66 -3.83
CA LYS A 56 -19.69 17.52 -4.63
C LYS A 56 -19.73 16.22 -3.83
N ASN A 57 -19.20 16.23 -2.62
CA ASN A 57 -18.97 15.05 -1.79
C ASN A 57 -18.16 13.95 -2.51
N GLU A 58 -17.15 14.38 -3.28
CA GLU A 58 -16.32 13.53 -4.13
C GLU A 58 -14.91 13.40 -3.57
N ILE A 59 -14.39 12.18 -3.49
CA ILE A 59 -13.00 11.89 -3.18
C ILE A 59 -12.29 11.37 -4.42
N THR A 60 -11.13 11.95 -4.73
CA THR A 60 -10.24 11.46 -5.79
C THR A 60 -9.18 10.56 -5.16
N VAL A 61 -9.05 9.34 -5.67
CA VAL A 61 -8.09 8.35 -5.17
C VAL A 61 -7.08 7.95 -6.24
N ALA A 62 -5.94 7.38 -5.83
CA ALA A 62 -4.90 6.93 -6.76
C ALA A 62 -5.38 5.78 -7.67
N ASN A 63 -6.13 4.84 -7.09
CA ASN A 63 -6.69 3.70 -7.80
C ASN A 63 -8.00 3.26 -7.13
N ALA A 64 -9.13 3.33 -7.86
CA ALA A 64 -10.43 2.91 -7.34
C ALA A 64 -10.87 1.52 -7.83
N SER A 65 -10.03 0.74 -8.51
CA SER A 65 -10.40 -0.53 -9.16
C SER A 65 -11.03 -1.54 -8.20
N ALA A 66 -10.56 -1.58 -6.95
CA ALA A 66 -11.07 -2.45 -5.91
C ALA A 66 -12.41 -2.02 -5.30
N PHE A 67 -12.87 -0.79 -5.57
CA PHE A 67 -14.08 -0.20 -4.98
C PHE A 67 -15.27 -0.26 -5.94
N LYS A 68 -16.45 -0.50 -5.39
CA LYS A 68 -17.73 -0.55 -6.12
C LYS A 68 -18.78 0.33 -5.43
N VAL A 69 -19.80 0.71 -6.19
CA VAL A 69 -20.98 1.38 -5.62
C VAL A 69 -21.65 0.45 -4.60
N GLY A 70 -22.01 0.99 -3.45
CA GLY A 70 -22.56 0.25 -2.31
C GLY A 70 -21.51 -0.22 -1.30
N ASP A 71 -20.22 -0.21 -1.63
CA ASP A 71 -19.18 -0.60 -0.69
C ASP A 71 -19.12 0.34 0.51
N THR A 72 -18.80 -0.22 1.67
CA THR A 72 -18.44 0.55 2.87
C THR A 72 -16.96 0.89 2.80
N GLY A 73 -16.65 2.18 2.87
CA GLY A 73 -15.30 2.71 2.90
C GLY A 73 -14.99 3.33 4.25
N LEU A 74 -13.79 3.09 4.77
CA LEU A 74 -13.20 3.80 5.90
C LEU A 74 -12.23 4.84 5.34
N VAL A 75 -12.52 6.12 5.56
CA VAL A 75 -11.57 7.22 5.32
C VAL A 75 -10.76 7.41 6.59
N VAL A 76 -9.44 7.43 6.50
CA VAL A 76 -8.55 7.57 7.68
C VAL A 76 -7.31 8.39 7.37
N GLN A 77 -6.99 9.34 8.25
CA GLN A 77 -5.76 10.11 8.23
C GLN A 77 -4.65 9.35 8.96
N MET A 78 -3.67 8.88 8.19
CA MET A 78 -2.59 8.04 8.72
C MET A 78 -1.39 8.83 9.21
N LYS A 79 -1.13 10.03 8.65
CA LYS A 79 -0.06 10.87 9.16
C LYS A 79 -0.50 11.47 10.50
N CYS A 80 0.41 11.36 11.46
CA CYS A 80 0.24 11.96 12.77
C CYS A 80 0.59 13.47 12.71
N ILE A 81 1.18 13.93 13.80
CA ILE A 81 1.55 15.29 14.11
C ILE A 81 2.80 15.75 13.35
N VAL A 82 2.90 17.05 13.12
CA VAL A 82 4.14 17.69 12.68
C VAL A 82 4.92 18.13 13.90
N ILE A 83 6.17 17.69 14.03
CA ILE A 83 7.09 18.09 15.08
C ILE A 83 8.23 18.92 14.51
N ASP A 84 8.84 19.75 15.35
CA ASP A 84 10.13 20.35 15.04
C ASP A 84 11.19 19.25 14.98
N THR A 85 11.88 19.15 13.84
CA THR A 85 12.96 18.19 13.57
C THR A 85 14.32 18.88 13.44
N GLY A 86 14.37 20.20 13.64
CA GLY A 86 15.60 20.98 13.62
C GLY A 86 16.45 20.71 14.85
N ASN A 87 17.77 20.74 14.68
CA ASN A 87 18.72 20.58 15.79
C ASN A 87 18.82 21.86 16.64
N THR A 88 17.72 22.22 17.29
CA THR A 88 17.59 23.38 18.19
C THR A 88 17.02 22.92 19.53
N ALA A 89 16.94 23.84 20.51
CA ALA A 89 16.27 23.57 21.79
C ALA A 89 14.77 23.24 21.65
N ALA A 90 14.16 23.51 20.50
CA ALA A 90 12.76 23.22 20.20
C ALA A 90 12.54 21.82 19.57
N LEU A 91 13.60 21.04 19.35
CA LEU A 91 13.49 19.67 18.80
C LEU A 91 12.45 18.85 19.56
N GLY A 92 11.53 18.23 18.82
CA GLY A 92 10.46 17.40 19.39
C GLY A 92 9.24 18.18 19.90
N THR A 93 9.22 19.51 19.80
CA THR A 93 8.00 20.29 20.05
C THR A 93 6.97 20.03 18.96
N ILE A 94 5.70 20.02 19.36
CA ILE A 94 4.57 19.89 18.45
C ILE A 94 4.36 21.21 17.72
N LEU A 95 4.41 21.18 16.39
CA LEU A 95 4.11 22.34 15.55
C LEU A 95 2.64 22.36 15.13
N ASP A 96 2.07 21.22 14.76
CA ASP A 96 0.68 21.13 14.29
C ASP A 96 0.14 19.70 14.39
N TYR A 97 -0.99 19.51 15.07
CA TYR A 97 -1.70 18.23 15.23
C TYR A 97 -2.25 17.63 13.94
N LYS A 98 -2.33 18.40 12.84
CA LYS A 98 -2.69 17.95 11.48
C LYS A 98 -3.76 16.87 11.44
N ASN A 99 -4.95 17.15 12.01
CA ASN A 99 -6.12 16.26 11.98
C ASN A 99 -5.79 14.77 12.26
N ALA A 100 -4.77 14.52 13.09
CA ALA A 100 -4.17 13.20 13.24
C ALA A 100 -5.20 12.20 13.79
N GLY A 101 -5.26 11.02 13.16
CA GLY A 101 -6.14 9.94 13.61
C GLY A 101 -7.63 10.17 13.33
N ASN A 102 -8.01 11.21 12.58
CA ASN A 102 -9.38 11.33 12.09
C ASN A 102 -9.72 10.13 11.20
N TYR A 103 -10.87 9.51 11.49
CA TYR A 103 -11.43 8.44 10.68
C TYR A 103 -12.96 8.50 10.68
N GLU A 104 -13.56 8.08 9.57
CA GLU A 104 -15.01 8.00 9.37
C GLU A 104 -15.38 6.87 8.39
N PHE A 105 -16.50 6.21 8.66
CA PHE A 105 -17.12 5.27 7.72
C PHE A 105 -18.07 6.00 6.78
N ASN A 106 -18.09 5.58 5.52
CA ASN A 106 -19.02 6.07 4.53
C ASN A 106 -19.38 4.99 3.52
N TYR A 107 -20.35 5.28 2.66
CA TYR A 107 -20.77 4.39 1.59
C TYR A 107 -20.51 5.04 0.24
N ILE A 108 -20.04 4.27 -0.72
CA ILE A 108 -19.82 4.75 -2.08
C ILE A 108 -21.18 4.81 -2.80
N SER A 109 -21.62 6.01 -3.15
CA SER A 109 -22.87 6.23 -3.89
C SER A 109 -22.67 6.20 -5.40
N GLN A 110 -21.52 6.70 -5.88
CA GLN A 110 -21.16 6.71 -7.30
C GLN A 110 -19.65 6.51 -7.47
N LYS A 111 -19.26 6.02 -8.66
CA LYS A 111 -17.87 5.84 -9.06
C LYS A 111 -17.69 6.25 -10.51
N SER A 112 -16.69 7.08 -10.76
CA SER A 112 -16.24 7.47 -12.10
C SER A 112 -14.72 7.38 -12.17
N VAL A 113 -14.21 6.33 -12.81
CA VAL A 113 -12.77 6.01 -12.88
C VAL A 113 -12.15 5.97 -11.47
N ASN A 114 -11.47 7.03 -11.06
CA ASN A 114 -10.76 7.20 -9.78
C ASN A 114 -11.42 8.24 -8.85
N VAL A 115 -12.61 8.71 -9.20
CA VAL A 115 -13.43 9.61 -8.39
C VAL A 115 -14.58 8.80 -7.79
N LEU A 116 -14.73 8.88 -6.48
CA LEU A 116 -15.78 8.22 -5.72
C LEU A 116 -16.64 9.28 -5.05
N THR A 117 -17.96 9.16 -5.17
CA THR A 117 -18.89 10.03 -4.46
C THR A 117 -19.40 9.29 -3.23
N PHE A 118 -19.43 9.98 -2.09
CA PHE A 118 -19.95 9.41 -0.85
C PHE A 118 -21.47 9.61 -0.73
N LYS A 119 -22.12 8.71 0.02
CA LYS A 119 -23.54 8.81 0.36
C LYS A 119 -23.79 9.87 1.42
N ASN A 120 -22.92 9.95 2.43
CA ASN A 120 -23.01 10.93 3.51
C ASN A 120 -21.89 11.97 3.37
N GLN A 121 -22.09 13.19 3.84
CA GLN A 121 -20.99 14.16 3.91
C GLN A 121 -20.02 13.75 5.03
N LEU A 122 -18.72 13.97 4.79
CA LEU A 122 -17.71 13.84 5.84
C LEU A 122 -17.88 14.97 6.85
N THR A 123 -17.80 14.64 8.14
CA THR A 123 -17.96 15.59 9.24
C THR A 123 -16.62 16.01 9.84
N LYS A 124 -15.55 15.23 9.60
CA LYS A 124 -14.20 15.56 10.03
C LYS A 124 -13.38 16.16 8.89
N TYR A 125 -12.38 16.92 9.26
CA TYR A 125 -11.40 17.47 8.33
C TYR A 125 -10.25 16.48 8.12
N TYR A 126 -9.75 16.46 6.87
CA TYR A 126 -8.68 15.59 6.42
C TYR A 126 -7.67 16.42 5.63
N ASP A 127 -6.38 16.29 5.97
CA ASP A 127 -5.33 17.00 5.25
C ASP A 127 -4.91 16.19 4.02
N MET A 128 -5.46 16.50 2.84
CA MET A 128 -5.08 15.85 1.58
C MET A 128 -4.27 16.81 0.69
N PRO A 129 -3.18 16.37 0.04
CA PRO A 129 -2.51 15.06 0.19
C PRO A 129 -1.52 15.02 1.38
N GLY A 130 -1.25 16.15 2.04
CA GLY A 130 -0.14 16.29 3.00
C GLY A 130 -0.22 15.48 4.31
N GLY A 131 -1.43 15.09 4.71
CA GLY A 131 -1.75 14.28 5.88
C GLY A 131 -1.82 12.77 5.61
N VAL A 132 -1.49 12.31 4.39
CA VAL A 132 -1.49 10.88 4.00
C VAL A 132 -2.79 10.20 4.41
N VAL A 133 -3.84 10.46 3.62
CA VAL A 133 -5.17 9.92 3.87
C VAL A 133 -5.39 8.68 3.02
N LEU A 134 -5.94 7.63 3.62
CA LEU A 134 -6.28 6.38 2.94
C LEU A 134 -7.79 6.20 2.92
N LEU A 135 -8.27 5.61 1.82
CA LEU A 135 -9.59 5.01 1.75
C LEU A 135 -9.41 3.49 1.77
N ILE A 136 -10.03 2.83 2.74
CA ILE A 136 -9.94 1.38 2.95
C ILE A 136 -11.32 0.77 2.70
N ARG A 137 -11.41 -0.25 1.85
CA ARG A 137 -12.64 -1.02 1.64
C ARG A 137 -12.85 -1.95 2.82
N VAL A 138 -14.02 -1.86 3.44
CA VAL A 138 -14.39 -2.69 4.58
C VAL A 138 -15.26 -3.85 4.05
N PRO A 139 -14.77 -5.09 4.04
CA PRO A 139 -15.56 -6.22 3.56
C PRO A 139 -16.68 -6.53 4.55
N PHE A 140 -17.90 -6.73 4.05
CA PHE A 140 -18.96 -7.34 4.84
C PHE A 140 -18.84 -8.86 4.72
N LYS A 141 -18.81 -9.58 5.86
CA LYS A 141 -19.04 -11.02 5.88
C LYS A 141 -20.48 -11.22 6.34
N LEU A 142 -21.34 -11.76 5.48
CA LEU A 142 -22.59 -12.36 5.93
C LEU A 142 -22.17 -13.60 6.72
N LEU A 143 -22.41 -13.58 8.04
CA LEU A 143 -22.27 -14.74 8.92
C LEU A 143 -23.38 -15.75 8.64
#